data_AF-A0AAC9I4P1-F1
#
_entry.id   AF-A0AAC9I4P1-F1
#
_cell.length_a   1.000
_cell.length_b   1.000
_cell.length_c   1.000
_cell.angle_alpha   90.00
_cell.angle_beta   90.00
_cell.angle_gamma   90.00
#
_symmetry.space_group_name_H-M   'P 1'
#
loop_
_entity.id
_entity.type
_entity.pdbx_description
1 polymer ?
#
loop_
_entity_poly.entity_id
_entity_poly.type
_entity_poly.pdbx_seq_one_letter_code
_entity_poly.pdbx_strand_id
1 'polypeptide(L)'
;MIQTNTPYTHTGVAVSLTGTLLVEIVNWQMFKDFAIYEIEDSIILESGAKHLINSRQKRLEIVEINQFDAYLSTLEIDFASMPKFEREWLKAKLALLAFVQTDLLDDNIHTIYNLLPENWVLSE
;
A
#
# COMPACT_ATOMS: atom_id res chain seq x y z
N MET A 1 6.19 1.65 1.20
CA MET A 1 5.38 0.93 2.19
C MET A 1 4.39 1.88 2.85
N ILE A 2 3.29 1.33 3.36
CA ILE A 2 2.32 2.03 4.20
C ILE A 2 2.07 1.20 5.45
N GLN A 3 1.65 1.83 6.53
CA GLN A 3 1.36 1.10 7.77
C GLN A 3 0.18 1.68 8.53
N THR A 4 -0.34 0.93 9.48
CA THR A 4 -1.34 1.44 10.41
C THR A 4 -0.69 2.33 11.47
N ASN A 5 -1.34 3.44 11.82
CA ASN A 5 -0.96 4.29 12.96
C ASN A 5 -1.58 3.82 14.29
N THR A 6 -2.46 2.82 14.21
CA THR A 6 -3.09 2.15 15.34
C THR A 6 -2.84 0.64 15.25
N PRO A 7 -2.80 -0.08 16.38
CA PRO A 7 -2.62 -1.53 16.36
C PRO A 7 -3.73 -2.24 15.59
N TYR A 8 -3.34 -3.17 14.73
CA TYR A 8 -4.23 -4.07 14.00
C TYR A 8 -4.08 -5.49 14.53
N THR A 9 -5.21 -6.20 14.63
CA THR A 9 -5.23 -7.61 15.05
C THR A 9 -5.62 -8.47 13.86
N HIS A 10 -4.70 -9.31 13.40
CA HIS A 10 -4.98 -10.28 12.35
C HIS A 10 -5.56 -11.56 12.97
N THR A 11 -6.81 -11.87 12.63
CA THR A 11 -7.58 -13.01 13.18
C THR A 11 -7.65 -14.24 12.26
N GLY A 12 -6.88 -14.26 11.16
CA GLY A 12 -6.87 -15.33 10.16
C GLY A 12 -5.94 -16.52 10.45
N VAL A 13 -5.27 -16.54 11.60
CA VAL A 13 -4.27 -17.53 12.00
C VAL A 13 -4.61 -18.16 13.35
N ALA A 14 -4.07 -19.35 13.63
CA ALA A 14 -4.34 -20.09 14.87
C ALA A 14 -4.02 -19.31 16.16
N VAL A 15 -3.13 -18.32 16.08
CA VAL A 15 -2.81 -17.37 17.15
C VAL A 15 -2.94 -15.97 16.59
N SER A 16 -3.90 -15.19 17.09
CA SER A 16 -4.06 -13.80 16.68
C SER A 16 -2.76 -13.02 16.88
N LEU A 17 -2.35 -12.28 15.85
CA LEU A 17 -1.19 -11.40 15.91
C LEU A 17 -1.68 -9.96 16.01
N THR A 18 -1.24 -9.25 17.04
CA THR A 18 -1.56 -7.82 17.24
C THR A 18 -0.29 -7.01 17.13
N GLY A 19 -0.31 -5.96 16.31
CA GLY A 19 0.83 -5.07 16.10
C GLY A 19 0.56 -4.05 15.02
N THR A 20 1.62 -3.44 14.49
CA THR A 20 1.51 -2.53 13.35
C THR A 20 1.34 -3.35 12.07
N LEU A 21 0.25 -3.13 11.34
CA LEU A 21 0.09 -3.73 10.02
C LEU A 21 0.90 -2.91 9.01
N LEU A 22 1.89 -3.55 8.39
CA LEU A 22 2.74 -3.01 7.35
C LEU A 22 2.35 -3.64 6.01
N VAL A 23 2.10 -2.82 4.99
CA VAL A 23 1.85 -3.25 3.62
C VAL A 23 2.95 -2.68 2.73
N GLU A 24 3.62 -3.55 1.98
CA GLU A 24 4.84 -3.22 1.26
C GLU A 24 4.83 -3.79 -0.15
N ILE A 25 5.18 -2.98 -1.15
CA ILE A 25 5.58 -3.48 -2.47
C ILE A 25 7.01 -3.97 -2.32
N VAL A 26 7.20 -5.29 -2.32
CA VAL A 26 8.52 -5.91 -2.16
C VAL A 26 9.26 -6.07 -3.48
N ASN A 27 8.52 -6.05 -4.59
CA ASN A 27 9.07 -6.17 -5.93
C ASN A 27 8.06 -5.66 -6.97
N TRP A 28 8.54 -5.30 -8.16
CA TRP A 28 7.68 -5.01 -9.30
C TRP A 28 8.34 -5.36 -10.62
N GLN A 29 7.52 -5.66 -11.62
CA GLN A 29 7.94 -5.95 -12.98
C GLN A 29 7.14 -5.08 -13.95
N MET A 30 7.86 -4.33 -14.78
CA MET A 30 7.27 -3.48 -15.81
C MET A 30 7.27 -4.22 -17.15
N PHE A 31 6.10 -4.29 -17.78
CA PHE A 31 5.92 -4.74 -19.14
C PHE A 31 5.49 -3.56 -20.02
N LYS A 32 5.40 -3.78 -21.33
CA LYS A 32 5.03 -2.73 -22.28
C LYS A 32 3.65 -2.12 -21.97
N ASP A 33 2.68 -2.97 -21.64
CA ASP A 33 1.27 -2.58 -21.55
C ASP A 33 0.71 -2.67 -20.12
N PHE A 34 1.48 -3.19 -19.16
CA PHE A 34 1.05 -3.37 -17.77
C PHE A 34 2.25 -3.47 -16.82
N ALA A 35 1.97 -3.38 -15.52
CA ALA A 35 2.92 -3.68 -14.45
C ALA A 35 2.36 -4.76 -13.52
N ILE A 36 3.25 -5.55 -12.92
CA ILE A 36 2.91 -6.49 -11.84
C ILE A 36 3.64 -6.02 -10.59
N TYR A 37 2.91 -5.82 -9.50
CA TYR A 37 3.43 -5.46 -8.18
C TYR A 37 3.28 -6.65 -7.24
N GLU A 38 4.36 -7.04 -6.57
CA GLU A 38 4.36 -8.04 -5.50
C GLU A 38 4.21 -7.31 -4.17
N ILE A 39 3.16 -7.64 -3.42
CA ILE A 39 2.76 -6.95 -2.21
C ILE A 39 2.75 -7.93 -1.05
N GLU A 40 3.44 -7.58 0.01
CA GLU A 40 3.45 -8.32 1.27
C GLU A 40 2.76 -7.53 2.38
N ASP A 41 1.98 -8.24 3.19
CA ASP A 41 1.38 -7.70 4.40
C ASP A 41 2.01 -8.38 5.60
N SER A 42 2.50 -7.60 6.55
CA SER A 42 3.15 -8.10 7.75
C SER A 42 2.63 -7.43 9.00
N ILE A 43 2.63 -8.15 10.12
CA ILE A 43 2.47 -7.56 11.44
C ILE A 43 3.84 -7.35 12.04
N ILE A 44 4.14 -6.11 12.42
CA ILE A 44 5.30 -5.76 13.25
C ILE A 44 4.84 -5.80 14.70
N LEU A 45 5.34 -6.77 15.47
CA LEU A 45 5.05 -6.90 16.90
C LEU A 45 5.77 -5.80 17.71
N GLU A 46 5.35 -5.59 18.96
CA GLU A 46 6.02 -4.67 19.89
C GLU A 46 7.51 -5.00 20.09
N SER A 47 7.87 -6.28 19.96
CA SER A 47 9.27 -6.75 19.99
C SER A 47 10.09 -6.34 18.76
N GLY A 48 9.47 -5.76 17.74
CA GLY A 48 10.08 -5.45 16.43
C GLY A 48 10.10 -6.63 15.46
N ALA A 49 9.64 -7.82 15.85
CA ALA A 49 9.56 -8.97 14.97
C ALA A 49 8.54 -8.75 13.84
N LYS A 50 8.97 -8.95 12.59
CA LYS A 50 8.12 -8.90 11.38
C LYS A 50 7.55 -10.29 11.10
N HIS A 51 6.23 -10.39 11.07
CA HIS A 51 5.51 -11.62 10.72
C HIS A 51 4.71 -11.41 9.44
N LEU A 52 5.10 -12.10 8.35
CA LEU A 52 4.33 -12.12 7.11
C LEU A 52 2.98 -12.81 7.36
N ILE A 53 1.89 -12.13 7.02
CA ILE A 53 0.53 -12.67 7.15
C ILE A 53 -0.13 -12.93 5.79
N ASN A 54 0.33 -12.26 4.74
CA ASN A 54 -0.22 -12.42 3.39
C ASN A 54 0.77 -11.94 2.32
N SER A 55 0.70 -12.53 1.13
CA SER A 55 1.46 -12.12 -0.05
C SER A 55 0.56 -12.22 -1.27
N ARG A 56 0.52 -11.16 -2.09
CA ARG A 56 -0.33 -11.09 -3.28
C ARG A 56 0.36 -10.34 -4.42
N GLN A 57 -0.17 -10.55 -5.62
CA GLN A 57 0.22 -9.79 -6.79
C GLN A 57 -0.94 -8.90 -7.25
N LYS A 58 -0.64 -7.65 -7.59
CA LYS A 58 -1.59 -6.76 -8.28
C LYS A 58 -1.04 -6.44 -9.66
N ARG A 59 -1.82 -6.79 -10.68
CA ARG A 59 -1.57 -6.36 -12.05
C ARG A 59 -2.32 -5.04 -12.29
N LEU A 60 -1.62 -4.04 -12.82
CA LEU A 60 -2.20 -2.77 -13.24
C LEU A 60 -1.91 -2.56 -14.72
N GLU A 61 -2.95 -2.26 -15.49
CA GLU A 61 -2.81 -1.86 -16.89
C GLU A 61 -2.16 -0.48 -16.98
N ILE A 62 -1.41 -0.22 -18.06
CA ILE A 62 -0.74 1.06 -18.26
C ILE A 62 -1.71 2.25 -18.26
N VAL A 63 -2.95 2.03 -18.68
CA VAL A 63 -4.01 3.05 -18.64
C VAL A 63 -4.37 3.43 -17.21
N GLU A 64 -4.46 2.45 -16.30
CA GLU A 64 -4.72 2.69 -14.87
C GLU A 64 -3.55 3.42 -14.21
N ILE A 65 -2.31 3.03 -14.55
CA ILE A 65 -1.10 3.71 -14.08
C ILE A 65 -1.09 5.18 -14.53
N ASN A 66 -1.41 5.43 -15.80
CA ASN A 66 -1.47 6.79 -16.35
C ASN A 66 -2.58 7.62 -15.70
N GLN A 67 -3.75 7.03 -15.44
CA GLN A 67 -4.85 7.69 -14.72
C GLN A 67 -4.43 8.03 -13.29
N PHE A 68 -3.73 7.12 -12.63
CA PHE A 68 -3.21 7.36 -11.29
C PHE A 68 -2.16 8.48 -11.27
N ASP A 69 -1.22 8.48 -12.22
CA ASP A 69 -0.25 9.57 -12.38
C ASP A 69 -0.92 10.92 -12.64
N ALA A 70 -1.98 10.95 -13.45
CA ALA A 70 -2.76 12.15 -13.69
C ALA A 70 -3.46 12.62 -12.40
N TYR A 71 -4.07 11.71 -11.63
CA TYR A 71 -4.64 12.02 -10.33
C TYR A 71 -3.59 12.59 -9.37
N LEU A 72 -2.41 11.95 -9.26
CA LEU A 72 -1.33 12.45 -8.42
C LEU A 72 -0.89 13.87 -8.78
N SER A 73 -0.90 14.23 -10.06
CA SER A 73 -0.59 15.60 -10.50
C SER A 73 -1.61 16.66 -10.05
N THR A 74 -2.79 16.24 -9.59
CA THR A 74 -3.80 17.14 -9.00
C THR A 74 -3.59 17.39 -7.51
N LEU A 75 -2.75 16.58 -6.85
CA LEU A 75 -2.42 16.76 -5.44
C LEU A 75 -1.41 17.91 -5.30
N GLU A 76 -1.48 18.64 -4.19
CA GLU A 76 -0.51 19.69 -3.82
C GLU A 76 0.85 19.10 -3.36
N ILE A 77 1.39 18.14 -4.13
CA ILE A 77 2.69 17.51 -3.90
C ILE A 77 3.67 18.03 -4.94
N ASP A 78 4.76 18.65 -4.49
CA ASP A 78 5.81 19.14 -5.39
C ASP A 78 6.71 18.00 -5.88
N PHE A 79 6.23 17.26 -6.88
CA PHE A 79 7.01 16.22 -7.56
C PHE A 79 8.14 16.77 -8.44
N ALA A 80 8.09 18.05 -8.81
CA ALA A 80 9.02 18.65 -9.76
C ALA A 80 10.38 18.93 -9.13
N SER A 81 10.40 19.30 -7.84
CA SER A 81 11.64 19.51 -7.08
C SER A 81 12.29 18.22 -6.57
N MET A 82 11.58 17.09 -6.61
CA MET A 82 12.09 15.80 -6.12
C MET A 82 13.08 15.16 -7.10
N PRO A 83 14.19 14.56 -6.61
CA PRO A 83 15.01 13.64 -7.39
C PRO A 83 14.15 12.55 -8.04
N LYS A 84 14.52 12.14 -9.26
CA LYS A 84 13.74 11.15 -10.03
C LYS A 84 13.43 9.91 -9.20
N PHE A 85 14.42 9.35 -8.51
CA PHE A 85 14.25 8.16 -7.68
C PHE A 85 13.22 8.37 -6.56
N GLU A 86 13.33 9.46 -5.80
CA GLU A 86 12.41 9.78 -4.71
C GLU A 86 10.98 10.02 -5.20
N ARG A 87 10.83 10.71 -6.33
CA ARG A 87 9.53 10.91 -6.98
C ARG A 87 8.88 9.58 -7.36
N GLU A 88 9.58 8.72 -8.08
CA GLU A 88 9.03 7.43 -8.50
C GLU A 88 8.67 6.56 -7.28
N TRP A 89 9.49 6.63 -6.22
CA TRP A 89 9.21 5.91 -4.98
C TRP A 89 7.98 6.45 -4.24
N LEU A 90 7.84 7.77 -4.13
CA LEU A 90 6.66 8.38 -3.51
C LEU A 90 5.38 8.06 -4.30
N LYS A 91 5.43 8.12 -5.63
CA LYS A 91 4.32 7.71 -6.49
C LYS A 91 3.92 6.25 -6.25
N ALA A 92 4.89 5.33 -6.15
CA ALA A 92 4.62 3.94 -5.83
C ALA A 92 3.99 3.76 -4.43
N LYS A 93 4.46 4.52 -3.43
CA LYS A 93 3.85 4.50 -2.07
C LYS A 93 2.41 5.01 -2.08
N LEU A 94 2.13 6.09 -2.82
CA LEU A 94 0.78 6.62 -2.98
C LEU A 94 -0.12 5.65 -3.77
N ALA A 95 0.42 4.97 -4.78
CA ALA A 95 -0.31 3.93 -5.52
C ALA A 95 -0.70 2.77 -4.60
N LEU A 96 0.20 2.36 -3.71
CA LEU A 96 -0.08 1.33 -2.71
C LEU A 96 -1.15 1.77 -1.71
N LEU A 97 -1.10 3.03 -1.25
CA LEU A 97 -2.12 3.60 -0.38
C LEU A 97 -3.49 3.61 -1.08
N ALA A 98 -3.53 4.12 -2.30
CA ALA A 98 -4.74 4.12 -3.11
C ALA A 98 -5.25 2.69 -3.32
N PHE A 99 -4.39 1.72 -3.65
CA PHE A 99 -4.79 0.33 -3.83
C PHE A 99 -5.45 -0.29 -2.58
N VAL A 100 -4.86 -0.09 -1.41
CA VAL A 100 -5.45 -0.55 -0.13
C VAL A 100 -6.78 0.15 0.15
N GLN A 101 -6.95 1.37 -0.35
CA GLN A 101 -8.15 2.20 -0.23
C GLN A 101 -9.12 2.10 -1.40
N THR A 102 -8.83 1.42 -2.52
CA THR A 102 -9.69 1.37 -3.72
C THR A 102 -10.18 -0.04 -4.05
N ASP A 103 -9.53 -1.09 -3.54
CA ASP A 103 -10.15 -2.43 -3.39
C ASP A 103 -11.16 -2.41 -2.21
N LEU A 104 -11.97 -1.35 -2.10
CA LEU A 104 -12.91 -1.14 -0.99
C LEU A 104 -13.89 -2.31 -0.88
N LEU A 105 -14.22 -2.65 0.36
CA LEU A 105 -15.39 -3.47 0.67
C LEU A 105 -16.66 -2.76 0.16
N ASP A 106 -17.76 -3.48 -0.01
CA ASP A 106 -19.03 -2.98 -0.58
C ASP A 106 -19.56 -1.67 0.05
N ASP A 107 -19.08 -1.29 1.23
CA ASP A 107 -19.45 -0.08 1.93
C ASP A 107 -18.70 1.19 1.50
N ASN A 108 -17.60 1.09 0.73
CA ASN A 108 -16.73 2.20 0.32
C ASN A 108 -16.21 3.09 1.48
N ILE A 109 -16.28 2.59 2.72
CA ILE A 109 -15.90 3.35 3.93
C ILE A 109 -14.63 2.75 4.54
N HIS A 110 -14.46 1.43 4.45
CA HIS A 110 -13.32 0.73 5.03
C HIS A 110 -12.37 0.17 3.98
N THR A 111 -11.08 0.13 4.31
CA THR A 111 -10.05 -0.55 3.50
C THR A 111 -10.25 -2.07 3.51
N ILE A 112 -9.48 -2.81 2.70
CA ILE A 112 -9.47 -4.29 2.68
C ILE A 112 -9.19 -4.95 4.04
N TYR A 113 -8.72 -4.17 5.03
CA TYR A 113 -8.46 -4.62 6.40
C TYR A 113 -9.55 -4.21 7.40
N ASN A 114 -10.69 -3.72 6.90
CA ASN A 114 -11.79 -3.19 7.71
C ASN A 114 -11.36 -2.05 8.65
N LEU A 115 -10.45 -1.19 8.18
CA LEU A 115 -9.97 0.01 8.89
C LEU A 115 -10.37 1.27 8.12
N LEU A 116 -10.41 2.41 8.80
CA LEU A 116 -10.67 3.69 8.13
C LEU A 116 -9.42 4.16 7.36
N PRO A 117 -9.58 4.92 6.26
CA PRO A 117 -8.47 5.49 5.51
C PRO A 117 -7.48 6.31 6.38
N GLU A 118 -7.99 7.03 7.38
CA GLU A 118 -7.18 7.83 8.33
C GLU A 118 -6.31 7.01 9.28
N ASN A 119 -6.54 5.69 9.37
CA ASN A 119 -5.68 4.80 10.15
C ASN A 119 -4.39 4.43 9.42
N TRP A 120 -4.23 4.85 8.16
CA TRP A 120 -3.08 4.53 7.32
C TRP A 120 -2.15 5.73 7.19
N VAL A 121 -0.85 5.46 7.28
CA VAL A 121 0.20 6.45 7.08
C VAL A 121 1.25 5.91 6.12
N LEU A 122 1.92 6.82 5.42
CA LEU A 122 3.14 6.49 4.70
C LEU A 122 4.21 6.09 5.71
N SER A 123 4.91 4.99 5.44
CA SER A 123 6.04 4.53 6.25
C SER A 123 7.32 4.59 5.40
N GLU A 124 8.45 4.83 6.06
CA GLU A 124 9.76 5.03 5.43
C GLU A 124 10.27 3.78 4.74
#